data_AF-A0A930QA73-F1
#
_entry.id   AF-A0A930QA73-F1
#
_cell.length_a   1.000
_cell.length_b   1.000
_cell.length_c   1.000
_cell.angle_alpha   90.00
_cell.angle_beta   90.00
_cell.angle_gamma   90.00
#
_symmetry.space_group_name_H-M   'P 1'
#
loop_
_entity.id
_entity.type
_entity.pdbx_description
1 polymer ?
#
loop_
_entity_poly.entity_id
_entity_poly.type
_entity_poly.pdbx_seq_one_letter_code
_entity_poly.pdbx_strand_id
1 'polypeptide(L)'
;SLFGTEVAQTQDTIENFSEKIAAGKSAQRTEEFMIIARIESLILEKGQEDALARAEAYVAAGADAIMIHSRAKSPDEVIAFCDAFHASHPDVPIVAVPSSYNTITEAELAAHGVRIVIYANQLTRAAFPSMENAARSILVHHRAHEIDKELLPIKDIIRLIEVV
;
A
#
# COMPACT_ATOMS: atom_id res chain seq x y z
N SER A 1 7.85 3.83 7.51
CA SER A 1 8.68 2.67 7.92
C SER A 1 7.81 1.59 8.56
N LEU A 2 8.12 0.30 8.35
CA LEU A 2 7.51 -0.83 9.09
C LEU A 2 7.81 -0.79 10.60
N PHE A 3 8.86 -0.06 10.99
CA PHE A 3 9.33 0.12 12.37
C PHE A 3 8.83 1.43 13.02
N GLY A 4 7.78 2.06 12.47
CA GLY A 4 7.33 3.38 12.94
C GLY A 4 8.35 4.51 12.68
N THR A 5 8.18 5.65 13.33
CA THR A 5 9.10 6.81 13.24
C THR A 5 10.28 6.72 14.21
N GLU A 6 10.55 5.54 14.79
CA GLU A 6 11.71 5.34 15.66
C GLU A 6 13.04 5.56 14.92
N VAL A 7 13.01 5.51 13.58
CA VAL A 7 14.11 5.91 12.71
C VAL A 7 13.73 7.21 12.00
N ALA A 8 14.60 8.22 12.08
CA ALA A 8 14.44 9.48 11.36
C ALA A 8 14.31 9.20 9.85
N GLN A 9 13.15 9.51 9.30
CA GLN A 9 12.88 9.37 7.88
C GLN A 9 13.08 10.73 7.20
N THR A 10 13.76 10.72 6.05
CA THR A 10 13.90 11.89 5.17
C THR A 10 13.08 11.67 3.90
N GLN A 11 12.66 12.77 3.28
CA GLN A 11 12.10 12.76 1.94
C GLN A 11 13.01 13.55 1.01
N ASP A 12 13.05 13.13 -0.24
CA ASP A 12 13.82 13.79 -1.27
C ASP A 12 13.24 15.17 -1.60
N THR A 13 14.04 16.02 -2.27
CA THR A 13 13.49 17.27 -2.80
C THR A 13 12.49 16.97 -3.93
N ILE A 14 11.60 17.93 -4.18
CA ILE A 14 10.59 17.77 -5.23
C ILE A 14 11.29 17.61 -6.58
N GLU A 15 12.30 18.44 -6.84
CA GLU A 15 13.05 18.49 -8.10
C GLU A 15 13.75 17.15 -8.37
N ASN A 16 14.51 16.64 -7.41
CA ASN A 16 15.26 15.40 -7.57
C ASN A 16 14.33 14.18 -7.72
N PHE A 17 13.18 14.18 -7.02
CA PHE A 17 12.22 13.10 -7.18
C PHE A 17 11.49 13.15 -8.53
N SER A 18 11.15 14.35 -9.01
CA SER A 18 10.60 14.57 -10.35
C SER A 18 11.57 14.12 -11.44
N GLU A 19 12.87 14.40 -11.31
CA GLU A 19 13.88 13.91 -12.25
C GLU A 19 13.93 12.38 -12.31
N LYS A 20 13.79 11.69 -11.17
CA LYS A 20 13.72 10.22 -11.11
C LYS A 20 12.48 9.69 -11.83
N ILE A 21 11.32 10.31 -11.65
CA ILE A 21 10.09 9.94 -12.34
C ILE A 21 10.27 10.12 -13.84
N ALA A 22 10.74 11.28 -14.28
CA ALA A 22 10.95 11.58 -15.70
C ALA A 22 11.97 10.64 -16.36
N ALA A 23 13.06 10.31 -15.65
CA ALA A 23 14.05 9.33 -16.10
C ALA A 23 13.44 7.93 -16.21
N GLY A 24 12.62 7.52 -15.22
CA GLY A 24 11.87 6.28 -15.25
C GLY A 24 10.93 6.19 -16.44
N LYS A 25 10.14 7.24 -16.70
CA LYS A 25 9.22 7.34 -17.84
C LYS A 25 9.98 7.26 -19.17
N SER A 26 11.11 7.95 -19.28
CA SER A 26 11.96 7.93 -20.49
C SER A 26 12.59 6.56 -20.76
N ALA A 27 12.77 5.73 -19.74
CA ALA A 27 13.34 4.39 -19.85
C ALA A 27 12.30 3.28 -20.13
N GLN A 28 11.00 3.61 -20.13
CA GLN A 28 9.94 2.62 -20.33
C GLN A 28 10.03 1.99 -21.72
N ARG A 29 9.77 0.67 -21.79
CA ARG A 29 9.73 -0.09 -23.05
C ARG A 29 8.35 -0.14 -23.67
N THR A 30 7.31 -0.02 -22.84
CA THR A 30 5.91 -0.06 -23.26
C THR A 30 5.16 1.06 -22.54
N GLU A 31 4.12 1.58 -23.19
CA GLU A 31 3.21 2.57 -22.60
C GLU A 31 2.30 1.96 -21.52
N GLU A 32 2.20 0.63 -21.47
CA GLU A 32 1.41 -0.12 -20.48
C GLU A 32 2.10 -0.16 -19.10
N PHE A 33 3.42 0.07 -19.03
CA PHE A 33 4.13 0.09 -17.75
C PHE A 33 3.86 1.40 -17.02
N MET A 34 3.26 1.32 -15.83
CA MET A 34 2.93 2.49 -15.01
C MET A 34 4.01 2.80 -13.97
N ILE A 35 4.29 4.08 -13.75
CA ILE A 35 5.05 4.60 -12.62
C ILE A 35 4.09 5.30 -11.66
N ILE A 36 4.01 4.78 -10.43
CA ILE A 36 3.16 5.34 -9.36
C ILE A 36 4.06 6.08 -8.38
N ALA A 37 3.85 7.39 -8.21
CA ALA A 37 4.63 8.20 -7.29
C ALA A 37 4.03 8.13 -5.88
N ARG A 38 4.80 7.59 -4.93
CA ARG A 38 4.43 7.47 -3.52
C ARG A 38 4.80 8.73 -2.75
N ILE A 39 3.84 9.34 -2.09
CA ILE A 39 4.01 10.54 -1.28
C ILE A 39 4.01 10.16 0.21
N GLU A 40 5.05 10.57 0.93
CA GLU A 40 5.25 10.30 2.35
C GLU A 40 5.05 11.56 3.23
N SER A 41 4.53 12.65 2.67
CA SER A 41 4.34 13.92 3.39
C SER A 41 3.50 13.79 4.66
N LEU A 42 2.40 13.06 4.62
CA LEU A 42 1.56 12.83 5.80
C LEU A 42 2.22 11.89 6.81
N ILE A 43 3.00 10.90 6.34
CA ILE A 43 3.82 10.04 7.21
C ILE A 43 4.86 10.86 7.98
N LEU A 44 5.43 11.87 7.33
CA LEU A 44 6.45 12.77 7.87
C LEU A 44 5.88 14.03 8.52
N GLU A 45 4.56 14.13 8.69
CA GLU A 45 3.87 15.26 9.32
C GLU A 45 4.20 16.61 8.67
N LYS A 46 4.41 16.61 7.34
CA LYS A 46 4.70 17.83 6.54
C LYS A 46 3.43 18.60 6.16
N GLY A 47 2.26 18.00 6.37
CA GLY A 47 0.96 18.60 6.11
C GLY A 47 0.44 18.38 4.69
N GLN A 48 -0.80 18.82 4.47
CA GLN A 48 -1.54 18.66 3.21
C GLN A 48 -0.92 19.45 2.06
N GLU A 49 -0.44 20.66 2.32
CA GLU A 49 0.14 21.52 1.29
C GLU A 49 1.41 20.89 0.66
N ASP A 50 2.32 20.34 1.48
CA ASP A 50 3.50 19.62 0.98
C ASP A 50 3.11 18.36 0.18
N ALA A 51 2.07 17.65 0.64
CA ALA A 51 1.57 16.47 -0.05
C ALA A 51 1.02 16.82 -1.44
N LEU A 52 0.19 17.87 -1.54
CA LEU A 52 -0.42 18.32 -2.79
C LEU A 52 0.64 18.88 -3.75
N ALA A 53 1.55 19.74 -3.27
CA ALA A 53 2.63 20.29 -4.10
C ALA A 53 3.51 19.18 -4.71
N ARG A 54 3.80 18.13 -3.93
CA ARG A 54 4.50 16.94 -4.44
C ARG A 54 3.69 16.20 -5.47
N ALA A 55 2.40 15.97 -5.22
CA ALA A 55 1.52 15.29 -6.16
C ALA A 55 1.48 16.01 -7.52
N GLU A 56 1.29 17.33 -7.52
CA GLU A 56 1.28 18.17 -8.72
C GLU A 56 2.61 18.06 -9.49
N ALA A 57 3.73 18.21 -8.78
CA ALA A 57 5.05 18.12 -9.41
C ALA A 57 5.34 16.72 -9.97
N TYR A 58 4.87 15.66 -9.31
CA TYR A 58 5.09 14.28 -9.74
C TYR A 58 4.22 13.90 -10.94
N VAL A 59 2.99 14.39 -10.99
CA VAL A 59 2.14 14.28 -12.19
C VAL A 59 2.79 15.03 -13.36
N ALA A 60 3.25 16.27 -13.13
CA ALA A 60 3.94 17.05 -14.17
C ALA A 60 5.23 16.37 -14.68
N ALA A 61 5.90 15.60 -13.83
CA ALA A 61 7.07 14.78 -14.20
C ALA A 61 6.71 13.49 -14.95
N GLY A 62 5.42 13.15 -15.07
CA GLY A 62 4.92 12.01 -15.83
C GLY A 62 4.51 10.80 -14.99
N ALA A 63 4.31 10.93 -13.68
CA ALA A 63 3.74 9.84 -12.89
C ALA A 63 2.32 9.49 -13.38
N ASP A 64 2.05 8.20 -13.57
CA ASP A 64 0.78 7.70 -14.08
C ASP A 64 -0.31 7.62 -12.99
N ALA A 65 0.09 7.61 -11.72
CA ALA A 65 -0.79 7.64 -10.57
C ALA A 65 -0.06 8.19 -9.33
N ILE A 66 -0.82 8.69 -8.37
CA ILE A 66 -0.31 9.15 -7.07
C ILE A 66 -0.75 8.18 -5.98
N MET A 67 0.21 7.72 -5.17
CA MET A 67 -0.10 6.97 -3.95
C MET A 67 0.10 7.85 -2.72
N ILE A 68 -0.98 8.13 -2.01
CA ILE A 68 -0.94 8.85 -0.73
C ILE A 68 -0.92 7.86 0.43
N HIS A 69 -0.06 8.13 1.42
CA HIS A 69 0.05 7.26 2.58
C HIS A 69 -0.02 8.04 3.90
N SER A 70 -0.65 7.42 4.89
CA SER A 70 -0.86 7.95 6.23
C SER A 70 -0.69 6.85 7.27
N ARG A 71 -0.22 7.24 8.45
CA ARG A 71 -0.12 6.38 9.63
C ARG A 71 -1.25 6.62 10.64
N ALA A 72 -2.10 7.61 10.39
CA ALA A 72 -3.24 7.92 11.24
C ALA A 72 -4.23 6.74 11.29
N LYS A 73 -4.96 6.66 12.40
CA LYS A 73 -6.05 5.68 12.58
C LYS A 73 -7.35 6.13 11.91
N SER A 74 -7.53 7.43 11.73
CA SER A 74 -8.67 8.00 11.00
C SER A 74 -8.32 8.17 9.52
N PRO A 75 -9.25 7.94 8.58
CA PRO A 75 -9.03 8.19 7.16
C PRO A 75 -9.05 9.68 6.78
N ASP A 76 -9.44 10.57 7.69
CA ASP A 76 -9.78 11.98 7.38
C ASP A 76 -8.70 12.73 6.59
N GLU A 77 -7.42 12.59 6.95
CA GLU A 77 -6.34 13.29 6.24
C GLU A 77 -6.08 12.70 4.84
N VAL A 78 -6.35 11.41 4.64
CA VAL A 78 -6.26 10.79 3.32
C VAL A 78 -7.44 11.24 2.46
N ILE A 79 -8.65 11.26 3.01
CA ILE A 79 -9.85 11.77 2.32
C ILE A 79 -9.65 13.23 1.90
N ALA A 80 -9.18 14.09 2.82
CA ALA A 80 -8.95 15.50 2.53
C ALA A 80 -7.93 15.69 1.39
N PHE A 81 -6.86 14.89 1.37
CA PHE A 81 -5.91 14.88 0.24
C PHE A 81 -6.59 14.44 -1.05
N CYS A 82 -7.33 13.33 -1.01
CA CYS A 82 -7.97 12.75 -2.18
C CYS A 82 -8.97 13.72 -2.83
N ASP A 83 -9.84 14.34 -2.03
CA ASP A 83 -10.82 15.31 -2.52
C ASP A 83 -10.14 16.52 -3.17
N ALA A 84 -9.12 17.08 -2.52
CA ALA A 84 -8.38 18.23 -3.04
C ALA A 84 -7.61 17.91 -4.32
N PHE A 85 -6.92 16.77 -4.36
CA PHE A 85 -6.15 16.36 -5.52
C PHE A 85 -7.05 15.98 -6.71
N HIS A 86 -8.13 15.24 -6.46
CA HIS A 86 -9.08 14.81 -7.49
C HIS A 86 -9.80 16.00 -8.14
N ALA A 87 -10.08 17.07 -7.38
CA ALA A 87 -10.66 18.29 -7.94
C ALA A 87 -9.77 18.94 -9.02
N SER A 88 -8.44 18.86 -8.86
CA SER A 88 -7.47 19.42 -9.81
C SER A 88 -7.03 18.42 -10.89
N HIS A 89 -7.01 17.12 -10.57
CA HIS A 89 -6.51 16.04 -11.42
C HIS A 89 -7.53 14.89 -11.51
N PRO A 90 -8.72 15.12 -12.09
CA PRO A 90 -9.81 14.14 -12.07
C PRO A 90 -9.45 12.84 -12.80
N ASP A 91 -8.55 12.91 -13.79
CA ASP A 91 -8.14 11.78 -14.62
C ASP A 91 -7.00 10.95 -14.03
N VAL A 92 -6.23 11.50 -13.08
CA VAL A 92 -5.09 10.81 -12.47
C VAL A 92 -5.57 9.86 -11.37
N PRO A 93 -5.33 8.54 -11.48
CA PRO A 93 -5.68 7.59 -10.44
C PRO A 93 -4.99 7.88 -9.12
N ILE A 94 -5.75 7.81 -8.02
CA ILE A 94 -5.21 7.81 -6.66
C ILE A 94 -5.13 6.38 -6.15
N VAL A 95 -4.01 6.04 -5.53
CA VAL A 95 -3.77 4.77 -4.84
C VAL A 95 -3.79 5.00 -3.32
N ALA A 96 -4.58 4.21 -2.61
CA ALA A 96 -4.65 4.24 -1.15
C ALA A 96 -4.17 2.93 -0.52
N VAL A 97 -3.66 3.02 0.71
CA VAL A 97 -3.14 1.87 1.47
C VAL A 97 -3.72 1.91 2.90
N PRO A 98 -4.97 1.44 3.12
CA PRO A 98 -5.70 1.59 4.38
C PRO A 98 -5.26 0.61 5.47
N SER A 99 -3.95 0.48 5.69
CA SER A 99 -3.42 -0.43 6.72
C SER A 99 -3.61 0.11 8.15
N SER A 100 -3.50 1.42 8.35
CA SER A 100 -3.65 2.08 9.66
C SER A 100 -5.07 2.60 9.91
N TYR A 101 -5.71 3.15 8.87
CA TYR A 101 -7.09 3.66 8.86
C TYR A 101 -8.05 2.62 8.27
N ASN A 102 -8.00 1.41 8.81
CA ASN A 102 -8.64 0.21 8.26
C ASN A 102 -10.16 0.11 8.47
N THR A 103 -10.80 1.18 8.94
CA THR A 103 -12.27 1.23 9.14
C THR A 103 -13.02 1.67 7.87
N ILE A 104 -12.33 2.30 6.92
CA ILE A 104 -12.92 2.76 5.67
C ILE A 104 -13.02 1.63 4.64
N THR A 105 -14.12 1.62 3.90
CA THR A 105 -14.38 0.66 2.82
C THR A 105 -13.82 1.13 1.49
N GLU A 106 -13.65 0.21 0.55
CA GLU A 106 -13.27 0.54 -0.84
C GLU A 106 -14.29 1.46 -1.50
N ALA A 107 -15.59 1.27 -1.22
CA ALA A 107 -16.67 2.09 -1.77
C ALA A 107 -16.59 3.54 -1.28
N GLU A 108 -16.30 3.74 0.01
CA GLU A 108 -16.08 5.09 0.57
C GLU A 108 -14.82 5.73 -0.02
N LEU A 109 -13.70 4.99 -0.13
CA LEU A 109 -12.48 5.50 -0.79
C LEU A 109 -12.74 5.88 -2.26
N ALA A 110 -13.51 5.05 -2.99
CA ALA A 110 -13.85 5.31 -4.38
C ALA A 110 -14.72 6.57 -4.55
N ALA A 111 -15.60 6.86 -3.58
CA ALA A 111 -16.38 8.09 -3.57
C ALA A 111 -15.51 9.35 -3.47
N HIS A 112 -14.28 9.23 -2.96
CA HIS A 112 -13.27 10.28 -2.87
C HIS A 112 -12.21 10.22 -3.98
N GLY A 113 -12.47 9.50 -5.08
CA GLY A 113 -11.59 9.49 -6.27
C GLY A 113 -10.45 8.46 -6.22
N VAL A 114 -10.38 7.62 -5.18
CA VAL A 114 -9.41 6.49 -5.14
C VAL A 114 -9.81 5.42 -6.15
N ARG A 115 -8.85 4.96 -6.95
CA ARG A 115 -9.08 3.92 -7.97
C ARG A 115 -8.34 2.61 -7.71
N ILE A 116 -7.32 2.64 -6.86
CA ILE A 116 -6.55 1.45 -6.48
C ILE A 116 -6.41 1.40 -4.96
N VAL A 117 -6.77 0.27 -4.36
CA VAL A 117 -6.62 0.02 -2.93
C VAL A 117 -5.64 -1.12 -2.72
N ILE A 118 -4.63 -0.90 -1.88
CA ILE A 118 -3.60 -1.91 -1.56
C ILE A 118 -3.76 -2.39 -0.12
N TYR A 119 -4.04 -3.68 0.05
CA TYR A 119 -3.92 -4.40 1.32
C TYR A 119 -2.49 -4.94 1.49
N ALA A 120 -1.61 -4.09 2.03
CA ALA A 120 -0.17 -4.29 1.96
C ALA A 120 0.38 -5.48 2.76
N ASN A 121 -0.24 -5.85 3.89
CA ASN A 121 0.37 -6.82 4.82
C ASN A 121 -0.62 -7.74 5.56
N GLN A 122 -1.91 -7.67 5.22
CA GLN A 122 -2.98 -8.38 5.91
C GLN A 122 -2.85 -9.90 5.75
N LEU A 123 -2.52 -10.38 4.54
CA LEU A 123 -2.36 -11.81 4.28
C LEU A 123 -1.17 -12.41 5.04
N THR A 124 -0.02 -11.73 5.03
CA THR A 124 1.14 -12.16 5.82
C THR A 124 0.81 -12.16 7.31
N ARG A 125 0.19 -11.08 7.82
CA ARG A 125 -0.23 -11.00 9.23
C ARG A 125 -1.26 -12.05 9.62
N ALA A 126 -2.10 -12.52 8.70
CA ALA A 126 -3.04 -13.61 8.95
C ALA A 126 -2.35 -14.98 8.99
N ALA A 127 -1.32 -15.19 8.17
CA ALA A 127 -0.57 -16.45 8.15
C ALA A 127 0.18 -16.71 9.46
N PHE A 128 0.77 -15.68 10.09
CA PHE A 128 1.60 -15.84 11.28
C PHE A 128 0.87 -16.48 12.48
N PRO A 129 -0.32 -16.00 12.91
CA PRO A 129 -1.09 -16.64 13.97
C PRO A 129 -1.46 -18.09 13.67
N SER A 130 -1.82 -18.40 12.41
CA SER A 130 -2.12 -19.78 12.01
C SER A 130 -0.90 -20.70 12.10
N MET A 131 0.27 -20.23 11.64
CA MET A 131 1.53 -20.96 11.76
C MET A 131 1.95 -21.13 13.23
N GLU A 132 1.81 -20.09 14.05
CA GLU A 132 2.10 -20.14 15.48
C GLU A 132 1.18 -21.13 16.20
N ASN A 133 -0.12 -21.11 15.91
CA ASN A 133 -1.09 -22.06 16.46
C ASN A 133 -0.71 -23.51 16.13
N ALA A 134 -0.36 -23.79 14.86
CA ALA A 134 0.07 -25.12 14.45
C ALA A 134 1.36 -25.56 15.17
N ALA A 135 2.36 -24.69 15.26
CA ALA A 135 3.61 -24.98 15.96
C ALA A 135 3.38 -25.24 17.45
N ARG A 136 2.52 -24.44 18.11
CA ARG A 136 2.16 -24.61 19.52
C ARG A 136 1.43 -25.93 19.77
N SER A 137 0.47 -26.29 18.91
CA SER A 137 -0.27 -27.55 19.02
C SER A 137 0.68 -28.76 18.91
N ILE A 138 1.56 -28.75 17.91
CA ILE A 138 2.58 -29.81 17.72
C ILE A 138 3.51 -29.90 18.94
N LEU A 139 3.95 -28.75 19.48
CA LEU A 139 4.82 -28.71 20.66
C LEU A 139 4.14 -29.30 21.92
N VAL A 140 2.87 -28.98 22.16
CA VAL A 140 2.12 -29.44 23.34
C VAL A 140 1.77 -30.92 23.25
N HIS A 141 1.38 -31.39 22.07
CA HIS A 141 0.86 -32.75 21.89
C HIS A 141 1.90 -33.75 21.37
N HIS A 142 3.09 -33.28 20.99
CA HIS A 142 4.15 -34.07 20.36
C HIS A 142 3.70 -34.84 19.10
N ARG A 143 2.63 -34.37 18.44
CA ARG A 143 2.05 -34.90 17.20
C ARG A 143 1.16 -33.84 16.55
N ALA A 144 0.76 -34.07 15.29
CA ALA A 144 -0.07 -33.13 14.53
C ALA A 144 -1.56 -33.48 14.49
N HIS A 145 -2.04 -34.47 15.24
CA HIS A 145 -3.42 -34.97 15.14
C HIS A 145 -4.46 -33.89 15.49
N GLU A 146 -4.19 -33.10 16.52
CA GLU A 146 -5.11 -32.09 17.04
C GLU A 146 -5.26 -30.89 16.09
N ILE A 147 -4.18 -30.55 15.37
CA ILE A 147 -4.17 -29.43 14.43
C ILE A 147 -4.66 -29.83 13.03
N ASP A 148 -4.68 -31.11 12.67
CA ASP A 148 -4.98 -31.59 11.31
C ASP A 148 -6.31 -31.03 10.74
N LYS A 149 -7.34 -30.89 11.59
CA LYS A 149 -8.65 -30.32 11.21
C LYS A 149 -8.63 -28.83 10.84
N GLU A 150 -7.58 -28.11 11.22
CA GLU A 150 -7.38 -26.67 10.97
C GLU A 150 -6.40 -26.42 9.81
N LEU A 151 -5.72 -27.47 9.34
CA LEU A 151 -4.80 -27.38 8.22
C LEU A 151 -5.54 -27.53 6.89
N LEU A 152 -5.05 -26.85 5.86
CA LEU A 152 -5.51 -27.09 4.50
C LEU A 152 -5.10 -28.52 4.08
N PRO A 153 -6.00 -29.32 3.46
CA PRO A 153 -5.65 -30.63 2.98
C PRO A 153 -4.44 -30.58 2.03
N ILE A 154 -3.51 -31.53 2.16
CA ILE A 154 -2.29 -31.56 1.33
C ILE A 154 -2.62 -31.60 -0.18
N LYS A 155 -3.76 -32.22 -0.55
CA LYS A 155 -4.24 -32.25 -1.94
C LYS A 155 -4.54 -30.86 -2.48
N ASP A 156 -5.10 -29.98 -1.66
CA ASP A 156 -5.43 -28.61 -2.06
C ASP A 156 -4.16 -27.75 -2.13
N ILE A 157 -3.16 -28.00 -1.27
CA ILE A 157 -1.84 -27.37 -1.38
C ILE A 157 -1.16 -27.78 -2.70
N ILE A 158 -1.16 -29.08 -3.03
CA ILE A 158 -0.54 -29.58 -4.27
C ILE A 158 -1.21 -28.95 -5.51
N ARG A 159 -2.52 -28.69 -5.48
CA ARG A 159 -3.22 -27.99 -6.58
C ARG A 159 -2.74 -26.56 -6.81
N LEU A 160 -2.09 -25.92 -5.83
CA LEU A 160 -1.50 -24.59 -5.98
C LEU A 160 -0.16 -24.63 -6.71
N ILE A 161 0.45 -25.80 -6.84
CA ILE A 161 1.69 -26.00 -7.60
C ILE A 161 1.27 -26.42 -9.00
N GLU A 162 1.52 -25.57 -9.99
CA GLU A 162 1.34 -25.96 -11.39
C GLU A 162 2.29 -27.11 -11.69
N VAL A 163 1.72 -28.28 -11.99
CA VAL A 163 2.48 -29.39 -12.55
C VAL A 163 2.51 -29.16 -14.05
N VAL A 164 3.61 -28.58 -14.53
CA VAL A 164 3.92 -28.45 -15.97
C VAL A 164 4.19 -29.84 -16.56
#